data_AF-A0A660QZU1-F1
#
_entry.id   AF-A0A660QZU1-F1
#
_cell.length_a   1.000
_cell.length_b   1.000
_cell.length_c   1.000
_cell.angle_alpha   90.00
_cell.angle_beta   90.00
_cell.angle_gamma   90.00
#
_symmetry.space_group_name_H-M   'P 1'
#
loop_
_entity.id
_entity.type
_entity.pdbx_description
1 polymer ?
#
loop_
_entity_poly.entity_id
_entity_poly.type
_entity_poly.pdbx_seq_one_letter_code
_entity_poly.pdbx_strand_id
1 'polypeptide(L)'
;MTLSSIPFFAVLWISGVIQGFAWLNPENTFVQTLAALKHAHVMRFITGIGISTAYVLFLYNVLQTFFGKYADGADAETISE
;
A
#
# COMPACT_ATOMS: atom_id res chain seq x y z
N MET A 1 1.98 -4.60 5.13
CA MET A 1 2.59 -3.95 3.95
C MET A 1 2.79 -4.95 2.80
N THR A 2 3.64 -5.98 2.95
CA THR A 2 3.99 -6.95 1.88
C THR A 2 2.80 -7.59 1.18
N LEU A 3 1.80 -8.07 1.95
CA LEU A 3 0.60 -8.71 1.41
C LEU A 3 -0.24 -7.78 0.53
N SER A 4 -0.21 -6.47 0.80
CA SER A 4 -0.94 -5.46 0.02
C SER A 4 -0.10 -4.94 -1.16
N SER A 5 1.22 -4.86 -1.01
CA SER A 5 2.13 -4.37 -2.05
C SER A 5 2.22 -5.29 -3.26
N ILE A 6 2.31 -6.62 -3.05
CA ILE A 6 2.41 -7.59 -4.16
C ILE A 6 1.23 -7.48 -5.13
N PRO A 7 -0.05 -7.57 -4.70
CA PRO A 7 -1.18 -7.43 -5.61
C PRO A 7 -1.29 -6.01 -6.19
N PHE A 8 -0.90 -4.96 -5.45
CA PHE A 8 -0.87 -3.59 -5.98
C PHE A 8 0.07 -3.46 -7.19
N PHE A 9 1.30 -3.98 -7.08
CA PHE A 9 2.26 -3.99 -8.17
C PHE A 9 1.84 -4.91 -9.32
N ALA A 10 1.31 -6.10 -9.02
CA ALA A 10 0.82 -7.03 -10.05
C ALA A 10 -0.28 -6.38 -10.90
N VAL A 11 -1.25 -5.71 -10.26
CA VAL A 11 -2.34 -5.03 -10.95
C VAL A 11 -1.82 -3.87 -11.80
N LEU A 12 -0.86 -3.08 -11.30
CA LEU A 12 -0.21 -2.01 -12.07
C LEU A 12 0.43 -2.54 -13.34
N TRP A 13 1.19 -3.63 -13.23
CA TRP A 13 1.87 -4.22 -14.37
C TRP A 13 0.89 -4.78 -15.41
N ILE A 14 -0.08 -5.59 -14.99
CA ILE A 14 -1.08 -6.20 -15.89
C ILE A 14 -1.86 -5.11 -16.64
N SER A 15 -2.32 -4.09 -15.93
CA SER A 15 -3.06 -2.99 -16.54
C SER A 15 -2.20 -2.11 -17.46
N GLY A 16 -0.90 -1.96 -17.18
CA GLY A 16 0.05 -1.30 -18.08
C GLY A 16 0.24 -2.07 -19.38
N VAL A 17 0.33 -3.40 -19.31
CA VAL A 17 0.40 -4.27 -20.50
C VAL A 17 -0.89 -4.15 -21.34
N ILE A 18 -2.06 -4.19 -20.69
CA ILE A 18 -3.35 -4.01 -21.37
C ILE A 18 -3.43 -2.64 -22.07
N GLN A 19 -2.99 -1.56 -21.42
CA GLN A 19 -2.93 -0.22 -22.01
C GLN A 19 -2.00 -0.18 -23.22
N GLY A 20 -0.79 -0.75 -23.10
CA GLY A 20 0.18 -0.78 -24.19
C GLY A 20 -0.38 -1.46 -25.44
N PHE A 21 -0.97 -2.65 -25.30
CA PHE A 21 -1.58 -3.34 -26.44
C PHE A 21 -2.82 -2.61 -26.98
N ALA A 22 -3.64 -2.06 -26.10
CA ALA A 22 -4.86 -1.36 -26.48
C ALA A 22 -4.59 -0.06 -27.25
N TRP A 23 -3.52 0.67 -26.92
CA TRP A 23 -3.16 1.92 -27.59
C TRP A 23 -2.41 1.72 -28.90
N LEU A 24 -1.80 0.54 -29.11
CA LEU A 24 -1.20 0.18 -30.40
C LEU A 24 -2.25 -0.28 -31.43
N ASN A 25 -3.45 -0.65 -30.98
CA ASN A 25 -4.54 -1.08 -31.86
C ASN A 25 -5.41 0.10 -32.28
N PRO A 26 -5.40 0.51 -33.57
CA PRO A 26 -6.14 1.69 -34.05
C PRO A 26 -7.67 1.49 -34.06
N GLU A 27 -8.14 0.24 -34.02
CA GLU A 27 -9.58 -0.07 -33.92
C GLU A 27 -10.13 0.16 -32.52
N ASN A 28 -9.26 0.21 -31.51
CA ASN A 28 -9.68 0.31 -30.12
C ASN A 28 -9.68 1.77 -29.66
N THR A 29 -10.82 2.23 -29.17
CA THR A 29 -10.94 3.62 -28.69
C THR A 29 -10.34 3.76 -27.29
N PHE A 30 -9.93 5.00 -26.96
CA PHE A 30 -9.45 5.33 -25.62
C PHE A 30 -10.47 4.97 -24.53
N VAL A 31 -11.76 5.23 -24.79
CA VAL A 31 -12.85 4.96 -23.82
C VAL A 31 -13.02 3.46 -23.57
N GLN A 32 -12.91 2.63 -24.61
CA GLN A 32 -12.96 1.16 -24.45
C GLN A 32 -11.79 0.66 -23.61
N THR A 33 -10.59 1.19 -23.84
CA THR A 33 -9.41 0.89 -23.02
C THR A 33 -9.62 1.30 -21.56
N LEU A 34 -10.17 2.49 -21.32
CA LEU A 34 -10.49 2.98 -19.98
C LEU A 34 -11.53 2.10 -19.28
N ALA A 35 -12.55 1.66 -20.00
CA ALA A 35 -13.57 0.76 -19.46
C ALA A 35 -12.99 -0.60 -19.04
N ALA A 36 -12.10 -1.17 -19.85
CA ALA A 36 -11.41 -2.42 -19.54
C ALA A 36 -10.56 -2.32 -18.24
N LEU A 37 -10.02 -1.13 -17.96
CA LEU A 37 -9.18 -0.88 -16.79
C LEU A 37 -9.94 -0.66 -15.49
N LYS A 38 -11.27 -0.57 -15.50
CA LYS A 38 -12.06 -0.27 -14.30
C LYS A 38 -11.74 -1.21 -13.12
N HIS A 39 -11.60 -2.51 -13.41
CA HIS A 39 -11.25 -3.53 -12.41
C HIS A 39 -9.88 -3.29 -11.78
N ALA A 40 -8.90 -2.88 -12.59
CA ALA A 40 -7.55 -2.58 -12.10
C ALA A 40 -7.56 -1.37 -11.15
N HIS A 41 -8.38 -0.34 -11.43
CA HIS A 41 -8.53 0.81 -10.54
C HIS A 41 -9.13 0.42 -9.19
N VAL A 42 -10.17 -0.42 -9.18
CA VAL A 42 -10.79 -0.91 -7.94
C VAL A 42 -9.78 -1.72 -7.12
N MET A 43 -9.05 -2.64 -7.75
CA MET A 43 -8.05 -3.44 -7.06
C MET A 43 -6.90 -2.61 -6.50
N ARG A 44 -6.42 -1.60 -7.25
CA ARG A 44 -5.41 -0.64 -6.76
C ARG A 44 -5.92 0.15 -5.56
N PHE A 45 -7.19 0.57 -5.56
CA PHE A 45 -7.76 1.29 -4.44
C PHE A 45 -7.82 0.43 -3.17
N ILE A 46 -8.32 -0.80 -3.26
CA ILE A 46 -8.43 -1.72 -2.11
C ILE A 46 -7.05 -2.05 -1.54
N THR A 47 -6.10 -2.41 -2.40
CA THR A 47 -4.73 -2.74 -1.96
C THR A 47 -3.99 -1.50 -1.45
N GLY A 48 -4.25 -0.32 -2.04
CA GLY A 48 -3.75 0.96 -1.57
C GLY A 48 -4.26 1.35 -0.18
N ILE A 49 -5.52 1.04 0.16
CA ILE A 49 -6.04 1.19 1.54
C ILE A 49 -5.22 0.32 2.49
N GLY A 50 -4.97 -0.95 2.13
CA GLY A 50 -4.17 -1.86 2.97
C GLY A 50 -2.74 -1.35 3.21
N ILE A 51 -2.10 -0.78 2.19
CA ILE A 51 -0.78 -0.14 2.31
C ILE A 51 -0.87 1.10 3.23
N SER A 52 -1.89 1.94 3.02
CA SER A 52 -2.10 3.17 3.81
C SER A 52 -2.30 2.85 5.30
N THR A 53 -3.12 1.84 5.63
CA THR A 53 -3.31 1.36 7.01
C THR A 53 -2.00 0.89 7.63
N ALA A 54 -1.16 0.18 6.88
CA ALA A 54 0.14 -0.25 7.38
C ALA A 54 1.06 0.94 7.72
N TYR A 55 1.02 2.01 6.93
CA TYR A 55 1.76 3.24 7.22
C TYR A 55 1.21 4.00 8.43
N VAL A 56 -0.11 4.07 8.59
CA VAL A 56 -0.73 4.69 9.78
C VAL A 56 -0.34 3.93 11.06
N LEU A 57 -0.36 2.60 11.04
CA LEU A 57 0.09 1.78 12.17
C LEU A 57 1.59 1.94 12.44
N PHE A 58 2.40 2.02 11.40
CA PHE A 58 3.83 2.30 11.53
C PHE A 58 4.07 3.66 12.18
N LEU A 59 3.38 4.71 11.72
CA LEU A 59 3.46 6.04 12.30
C LEU A 59 3.02 6.04 13.78
N TYR A 60 1.94 5.35 14.11
CA TYR A 60 1.50 5.18 15.48
C TYR A 60 2.58 4.56 16.36
N ASN A 61 3.24 3.49 15.90
CA ASN A 61 4.35 2.86 16.62
C ASN A 61 5.51 3.83 16.82
N VAL A 62 5.88 4.59 15.79
CA VAL A 62 6.95 5.60 15.89
C VAL A 62 6.60 6.66 16.93
N LEU A 63 5.36 7.16 16.93
CA LEU A 63 4.89 8.14 17.92
C LEU A 63 4.88 7.56 19.34
N GLN A 64 4.53 6.28 19.51
CA GLN A 64 4.64 5.61 20.80
C GLN A 64 6.09 5.50 21.28
N THR A 65 7.05 5.26 20.40
CA THR A 65 8.48 5.24 20.79
C THR A 65 8.98 6.61 21.26
N PHE A 66 8.54 7.69 20.60
CA PHE A 66 8.98 9.05 20.96
C PHE A 66 8.25 9.65 22.17
N PHE A 67 6.95 9.37 22.31
CA PHE A 67 6.08 10.03 23.30
C PHE A 67 5.40 9.08 24.27
N GLY A 68 5.57 7.77 24.10
CA GLY A 68 5.12 6.80 25.09
C GLY A 68 5.94 6.94 26.35
N LYS A 69 5.28 7.06 27.51
CA LYS A 69 5.95 6.92 28.79
C LYS A 69 6.52 5.50 28.82
N TYR A 70 7.83 5.36 28.69
CA TYR A 70 8.51 4.20 29.26
C TYR A 70 8.01 4.11 30.69
N ALA A 71 7.43 2.98 31.08
CA ALA A 71 7.11 2.77 32.48
C ALA A 71 8.39 3.03 33.27
N ASP A 72 8.35 4.01 34.17
CA ASP A 72 9.42 4.45 35.09
C ASP A 72 9.89 3.31 36.02
N GLY A 73 10.32 2.17 35.47
CA GLY A 73 10.56 0.95 36.24
C GLY A 73 11.54 -0.05 35.62
N ALA A 74 11.96 0.11 34.36
CA ALA A 74 12.98 -0.78 33.79
C ALA A 74 14.42 -0.42 34.23
N ASP A 75 14.66 0.85 34.58
CA ASP A 75 16.00 1.35 34.93
C ASP A 75 16.25 1.43 36.46
N ALA A 76 15.22 1.18 37.28
CA ALA A 76 15.32 1.27 38.74
C ALA A 76 15.76 -0.04 39.41
N GLU A 77 15.60 -1.19 38.73
CA GLU A 77 15.87 -2.51 39.31
C GLU A 77 17.31 -3.00 39.07
N THR A 78 18.06 -2.37 38.15
CA THR A 78 19.44 -2.75 37.81
C THR A 78 20.52 -1.97 38.56
N ILE A 79 20.14 -1.01 39.41
CA ILE A 79 21.07 -0.18 40.19
C ILE A 79 21.16 -0.65 41.67
N SER A 80 20.36 -1.64 42.08
CA SER A 80 20.28 -2.09 43.49
C SER A 80 20.81 -3.51 43.77
N GLU A 81 21.60 -4.12 42.87
CA GLU A 81 22.34 -5.37 43.16
C GLU A 81 23.85 -5.15 43.28
#